data_AF-A0A933C4T2-F1
#
_entry.id   AF-A0A933C4T2-F1
#
_cell.length_a   1.000
_cell.length_b   1.000
_cell.length_c   1.000
_cell.angle_alpha   90.00
_cell.angle_beta   90.00
_cell.angle_gamma   90.00
#
_symmetry.space_group_name_H-M   'P 1'
#
loop_
_entity.id
_entity.type
_entity.pdbx_description
1 polymer ?
#
loop_
_entity_poly.entity_id
_entity_poly.type
_entity_poly.pdbx_seq_one_letter_code
_entity_poly.pdbx_strand_id
1 'polypeptide(L)'
;MKASEIARLVGGTLEGNGDPELVGVAPLERAGPDELSFLAHPRYLSYLGGARAGALLVSRALAGRVPTGPPRIVVADAHQALALLLPRLYPERSPEPGIHPTAVLDREAVLSEGTSIGPYAVIGRRARLGARVRIGAHTVVGDDCELGDDVVLHPHVALYAGVRIGARSILHSGVRVGVDGFGYVFSEGAHRKIPQVGWCRIGADVEIGANSTIDRGSVGPTEIGDDVKIDNLVHIGHNVRVGDHSVIVAQVGIAGSALIGRGVTLGGQAGINGHIQIGDGATIAAQAGVFGDVPAGATYSGYPARPHKQALRAQAGLFQLPELIKRIRELERAIRARARTGGARARSKE
;
A
#
# COMPACT_ATOMS: atom_id res chain seq x y z
N MET A 1 -27.19 -17.54 2.44
CA MET A 1 -27.08 -17.67 0.95
C MET A 1 -26.70 -19.11 0.66
N LYS A 2 -27.36 -19.78 -0.28
CA LYS A 2 -27.05 -21.18 -0.60
C LYS A 2 -25.73 -21.33 -1.33
N ALA A 3 -25.06 -22.47 -1.16
CA ALA A 3 -23.79 -22.76 -1.84
C ALA A 3 -23.90 -22.68 -3.37
N SER A 4 -25.03 -23.09 -3.95
CA SER A 4 -25.34 -22.99 -5.38
C SER A 4 -25.48 -21.53 -5.87
N GLU A 5 -26.02 -20.65 -5.04
CA GLU A 5 -26.12 -19.22 -5.32
C GLU A 5 -24.76 -18.55 -5.27
N ILE A 6 -23.94 -18.91 -4.26
CA ILE A 6 -22.56 -18.45 -4.14
C ILE A 6 -21.76 -18.89 -5.37
N ALA A 7 -21.87 -20.16 -5.77
CA ALA A 7 -21.21 -20.68 -6.97
C ALA A 7 -21.56 -19.85 -8.21
N ARG A 8 -22.85 -19.51 -8.40
CA ARG A 8 -23.28 -18.66 -9.53
C ARG A 8 -22.70 -17.25 -9.45
N LEU A 9 -22.70 -16.64 -8.26
CA LEU A 9 -22.19 -15.28 -8.03
C LEU A 9 -20.70 -15.17 -8.38
N VAL A 10 -19.91 -16.17 -8.00
CA VAL A 10 -18.45 -16.15 -8.20
C VAL A 10 -17.99 -16.86 -9.48
N GLY A 11 -18.93 -17.25 -10.36
CA GLY A 11 -18.61 -17.99 -11.59
C GLY A 11 -17.97 -19.37 -11.36
N GLY A 12 -18.26 -20.00 -10.22
CA GLY A 12 -17.77 -21.30 -9.81
C GLY A 12 -18.71 -22.47 -10.12
N THR A 13 -18.22 -23.68 -9.87
CA THR A 13 -19.00 -24.92 -9.99
C THR A 13 -19.15 -25.57 -8.62
N LEU A 14 -20.38 -25.86 -8.22
CA LEU A 14 -20.65 -26.63 -7.00
C LEU A 14 -20.43 -28.11 -7.25
N GLU A 15 -19.54 -28.74 -6.50
CA GLU A 15 -19.26 -30.18 -6.54
C GLU A 15 -19.51 -30.81 -5.16
N GLY A 16 -19.87 -32.09 -5.14
CA GLY A 16 -20.21 -32.82 -3.92
C GLY A 16 -21.73 -32.85 -3.65
N ASN A 17 -22.10 -33.50 -2.56
CA ASN A 17 -23.51 -33.68 -2.19
C ASN A 17 -23.92 -32.61 -1.18
N GLY A 18 -24.97 -31.85 -1.53
CA GLY A 18 -25.59 -30.87 -0.65
C GLY A 18 -25.54 -29.45 -1.22
N ASP A 19 -26.46 -28.62 -0.74
CA ASP A 19 -26.55 -27.20 -1.05
C ASP A 19 -26.83 -26.43 0.25
N PRO A 20 -25.85 -26.38 1.17
CA PRO A 20 -26.03 -25.80 2.49
C PRO A 20 -26.30 -24.31 2.39
N GLU A 21 -27.05 -23.80 3.37
CA GLU A 21 -27.19 -22.37 3.56
C GLU A 21 -26.01 -21.85 4.38
N LEU A 22 -25.28 -20.90 3.81
CA LEU A 22 -24.09 -20.32 4.41
C LEU A 22 -24.40 -18.90 4.87
N VAL A 23 -24.07 -18.62 6.14
CA VAL A 23 -24.36 -17.35 6.82
C VAL A 23 -23.11 -16.49 7.03
N GLY A 24 -21.92 -17.05 6.79
CA GLY A 24 -20.67 -16.34 6.97
C GLY A 24 -19.47 -17.04 6.32
N VAL A 25 -18.30 -16.43 6.48
CA VAL A 25 -17.01 -16.96 6.04
C VAL A 25 -16.07 -17.06 7.24
N ALA A 26 -15.35 -18.18 7.35
CA ALA A 26 -14.39 -18.40 8.42
C ALA A 26 -13.13 -19.15 7.95
N PRO A 27 -11.97 -18.96 8.61
CA PRO A 27 -10.75 -19.72 8.33
C PRO A 27 -10.97 -21.25 8.45
N LEU A 28 -10.19 -22.04 7.72
CA LEU A 28 -10.36 -23.50 7.61
C LEU A 28 -10.40 -24.20 8.98
N GLU A 29 -9.62 -23.70 9.94
CA GLU A 29 -9.46 -24.27 11.26
C GLU A 29 -10.64 -23.99 12.20
N ARG A 30 -11.48 -23.00 11.88
CA ARG A 30 -12.58 -22.54 12.75
C ARG A 30 -13.96 -22.66 12.13
N ALA A 31 -14.03 -22.74 10.80
CA ALA A 31 -15.28 -22.73 10.09
C ALA A 31 -16.22 -23.85 10.55
N GLY A 32 -17.43 -23.45 10.96
CA GLY A 32 -18.51 -24.34 11.32
C GLY A 32 -19.36 -24.79 10.14
N PRO A 33 -20.37 -25.63 10.39
CA PRO A 33 -21.21 -26.23 9.34
C PRO A 33 -22.09 -25.23 8.57
N ASP A 34 -22.26 -24.01 9.09
CA ASP A 34 -23.05 -22.94 8.44
C ASP A 34 -22.16 -21.87 7.79
N GLU A 35 -20.85 -22.09 7.75
CA GLU A 35 -19.86 -21.13 7.24
C GLU A 35 -19.13 -21.67 6.01
N LEU A 36 -18.86 -20.78 5.07
CA LEU A 36 -17.95 -21.04 3.96
C LEU A 36 -16.51 -20.91 4.46
N SER A 37 -15.66 -21.87 4.15
CA SER A 37 -14.22 -21.67 4.24
C SER A 37 -13.59 -21.66 2.86
N PHE A 38 -12.30 -21.35 2.77
CA PHE A 38 -11.63 -21.21 1.49
C PHE A 38 -10.23 -21.82 1.48
N LEU A 39 -9.84 -22.31 0.31
CA LEU A 39 -8.53 -22.88 0.05
C LEU A 39 -7.98 -22.28 -1.23
N ALA A 40 -7.17 -21.22 -1.07
CA ALA A 40 -6.58 -20.48 -2.18
C ALA A 40 -5.13 -20.87 -2.49
N HIS A 41 -4.37 -21.42 -1.51
CA HIS A 41 -2.94 -21.69 -1.65
C HIS A 41 -2.56 -23.09 -1.10
N PRO A 42 -1.64 -23.83 -1.76
CA PRO A 42 -1.21 -25.16 -1.31
C PRO A 42 -0.76 -25.24 0.16
N ARG A 43 -0.17 -24.17 0.68
CA ARG A 43 0.30 -24.09 2.09
C ARG A 43 -0.79 -24.35 3.12
N TYR A 44 -2.06 -24.20 2.75
CA TYR A 44 -3.18 -24.38 3.65
C TYR A 44 -3.79 -25.79 3.59
N LEU A 45 -3.28 -26.68 2.73
CA LEU A 45 -3.77 -28.05 2.61
C LEU A 45 -3.67 -28.83 3.93
N SER A 46 -2.67 -28.56 4.75
CA SER A 46 -2.49 -29.20 6.07
C SER A 46 -3.62 -28.91 7.05
N TYR A 47 -4.37 -27.82 6.87
CA TYR A 47 -5.48 -27.44 7.75
C TYR A 47 -6.80 -28.10 7.36
N LEU A 48 -6.88 -28.78 6.20
CA LEU A 48 -8.10 -29.46 5.75
C LEU A 48 -8.55 -30.58 6.69
N GLY A 49 -7.61 -31.26 7.34
CA GLY A 49 -7.92 -32.41 8.21
C GLY A 49 -8.80 -32.07 9.41
N GLY A 50 -8.88 -30.78 9.80
CA GLY A 50 -9.72 -30.29 10.89
C GLY A 50 -10.93 -29.47 10.44
N ALA A 51 -11.13 -29.29 9.13
CA ALA A 51 -12.16 -28.39 8.61
C ALA A 51 -13.57 -28.96 8.82
N ARG A 52 -14.47 -28.15 9.39
CA ARG A 52 -15.89 -28.47 9.62
C ARG A 52 -16.83 -27.55 8.85
N ALA A 53 -16.29 -26.84 7.87
CA ALA A 53 -17.01 -25.87 7.06
C ALA A 53 -18.22 -26.51 6.36
N GLY A 54 -19.32 -25.76 6.27
CA GLY A 54 -20.48 -26.17 5.49
C GLY A 54 -20.17 -26.36 4.02
N ALA A 55 -19.31 -25.50 3.46
CA ALA A 55 -18.75 -25.66 2.13
C ALA A 55 -17.33 -25.09 2.04
N LEU A 56 -16.60 -25.49 1.00
CA LEU A 56 -15.25 -24.98 0.70
C LEU A 56 -15.21 -24.24 -0.63
N LEU A 57 -14.75 -22.99 -0.64
CA LEU A 57 -14.38 -22.27 -1.86
C LEU A 57 -12.95 -22.62 -2.24
N VAL A 58 -12.75 -23.26 -3.39
CA VAL A 58 -11.47 -23.88 -3.74
C VAL A 58 -10.97 -23.39 -5.10
N SER A 59 -9.71 -22.94 -5.17
CA SER A 59 -9.07 -22.66 -6.45
C SER A 59 -8.95 -23.95 -7.27
N ARG A 60 -9.24 -23.90 -8.57
CA ARG A 60 -9.29 -25.07 -9.47
C ARG A 60 -8.01 -25.91 -9.44
N ALA A 61 -6.86 -25.24 -9.32
CA ALA A 61 -5.55 -25.91 -9.20
C ALA A 61 -5.42 -26.81 -7.95
N LEU A 62 -6.26 -26.63 -6.93
CA LEU A 62 -6.25 -27.37 -5.68
C LEU A 62 -7.42 -28.36 -5.55
N ALA A 63 -8.41 -28.32 -6.44
CA ALA A 63 -9.63 -29.12 -6.33
C ALA A 63 -9.34 -30.64 -6.21
N GLY A 64 -8.40 -31.16 -7.00
CA GLY A 64 -7.99 -32.57 -6.95
C GLY A 64 -7.21 -32.99 -5.70
N ARG A 65 -6.77 -32.02 -4.87
CA ARG A 65 -6.04 -32.27 -3.61
C ARG A 65 -6.94 -32.21 -2.38
N VAL A 66 -8.20 -31.80 -2.56
CA VAL A 66 -9.19 -31.75 -1.47
C VAL A 66 -9.89 -33.10 -1.39
N PRO A 67 -9.73 -33.86 -0.28
CA PRO A 67 -10.39 -35.15 -0.10
C PRO A 67 -11.91 -35.01 -0.17
N THR A 68 -12.60 -36.11 -0.44
CA THR A 68 -14.08 -36.17 -0.36
C THR A 68 -14.54 -35.75 1.02
N GLY A 69 -15.50 -34.84 1.09
CA GLY A 69 -15.90 -34.15 2.33
C GLY A 69 -17.06 -33.19 2.06
N PRO A 70 -17.10 -32.00 2.69
CA PRO A 70 -18.17 -31.03 2.46
C PRO A 70 -18.24 -30.60 0.99
N PRO A 71 -19.41 -30.12 0.51
CA PRO A 71 -19.55 -29.59 -0.83
C PRO A 71 -18.53 -28.47 -1.09
N ARG A 72 -18.05 -28.39 -2.32
CA ARG A 72 -16.99 -27.45 -2.72
C ARG A 72 -17.45 -26.60 -3.88
N ILE A 73 -17.13 -25.32 -3.83
CA ILE A 73 -17.35 -24.36 -4.90
C ILE A 73 -15.99 -24.16 -5.57
N VAL A 74 -15.81 -24.76 -6.74
CA VAL A 74 -14.56 -24.71 -7.49
C VAL A 74 -14.55 -23.49 -8.41
N VAL A 75 -13.57 -22.61 -8.22
CA VAL A 75 -13.40 -21.35 -8.98
C VAL A 75 -12.02 -21.28 -9.60
N ALA A 76 -11.79 -20.35 -10.55
CA ALA A 76 -10.46 -20.14 -11.11
C ALA A 76 -9.46 -19.73 -10.01
N ASP A 77 -9.82 -18.73 -9.22
CA ASP A 77 -9.04 -18.22 -8.09
C ASP A 77 -9.94 -17.89 -6.90
N ALA A 78 -9.68 -18.53 -5.75
CA ALA A 78 -10.49 -18.37 -4.55
C ALA A 78 -10.36 -16.97 -3.91
N HIS A 79 -9.22 -16.26 -4.06
CA HIS A 79 -9.08 -14.91 -3.53
C HIS A 79 -9.93 -13.91 -4.32
N GLN A 80 -9.94 -14.00 -5.65
CA GLN A 80 -10.80 -13.18 -6.51
C GLN A 80 -12.28 -13.45 -6.22
N ALA A 81 -12.65 -14.73 -6.06
CA ALA A 81 -14.02 -15.10 -5.70
C ALA A 81 -14.43 -14.54 -4.33
N LEU A 82 -13.53 -14.52 -3.33
CA LEU A 82 -13.81 -13.88 -2.04
C LEU A 82 -14.02 -12.36 -2.17
N ALA A 83 -13.24 -11.68 -3.02
CA ALA A 83 -13.41 -10.24 -3.23
C ALA A 83 -14.80 -9.88 -3.79
N LEU A 84 -15.40 -10.78 -4.59
CA LEU A 84 -16.78 -10.64 -5.08
C LEU A 84 -17.83 -11.04 -4.03
N LEU A 85 -17.55 -12.07 -3.24
CA LEU A 85 -18.50 -12.66 -2.31
C LEU A 85 -18.65 -11.86 -1.01
N LEU A 86 -17.53 -11.41 -0.43
CA LEU A 86 -17.53 -10.77 0.89
C LEU A 86 -18.41 -9.51 0.97
N PRO A 87 -18.42 -8.60 -0.01
CA PRO A 87 -19.33 -7.45 0.01
C PRO A 87 -20.82 -7.84 0.00
N ARG A 88 -21.17 -9.05 -0.48
CA ARG A 88 -22.55 -9.52 -0.53
C ARG A 88 -23.00 -10.21 0.75
N LEU A 89 -22.08 -10.93 1.41
CA LEU A 89 -22.31 -11.57 2.72
C LEU A 89 -22.22 -10.57 3.87
N TYR A 90 -21.34 -9.58 3.75
CA TYR A 90 -21.11 -8.52 4.72
C TYR A 90 -21.33 -7.16 4.06
N PRO A 91 -22.59 -6.84 3.67
CA PRO A 91 -22.88 -5.56 3.05
C PRO A 91 -22.52 -4.43 4.01
N GLU A 92 -21.70 -3.51 3.53
CA GLU A 92 -21.33 -2.33 4.31
C GLU A 92 -22.61 -1.50 4.59
N ARG A 93 -22.86 -1.21 5.87
CA ARG A 93 -23.98 -0.34 6.26
C ARG A 93 -23.65 1.07 5.81
N SER A 94 -24.28 1.48 4.72
CA SER A 94 -24.15 2.85 4.23
C SER A 94 -25.00 3.77 5.12
N PRO A 95 -24.46 4.89 5.63
CA PRO A 95 -25.29 5.89 6.30
C PRO A 95 -26.35 6.41 5.34
N GLU A 96 -27.55 6.66 5.86
CA GLU A 96 -28.61 7.33 5.10
C GLU A 96 -28.10 8.70 4.63
N PRO A 97 -28.42 9.12 3.39
CA PRO A 97 -28.15 10.48 2.93
C PRO A 97 -28.72 11.52 3.88
N GLY A 98 -27.97 12.59 4.12
CA GLY A 98 -28.38 13.65 5.04
C GLY A 98 -27.22 14.28 5.79
N ILE A 99 -27.52 15.38 6.50
CA ILE A 99 -26.56 16.14 7.27
C ILE A 99 -26.89 15.98 8.74
N HIS A 100 -25.96 15.46 9.54
CA HIS A 100 -26.17 15.36 10.97
C HIS A 100 -26.37 16.76 11.59
N PRO A 101 -27.30 16.96 12.54
CA PRO A 101 -27.61 18.28 13.11
C PRO A 101 -26.43 19.02 13.77
N THR A 102 -25.37 18.30 14.12
CA THR A 102 -24.15 18.87 14.74
C THR A 102 -23.02 19.14 13.75
N ALA A 103 -23.19 18.84 12.46
CA ALA A 103 -22.22 19.18 11.44
C ALA A 103 -22.24 20.70 11.19
N VAL A 104 -21.06 21.27 10.94
CA VAL A 104 -20.89 22.70 10.64
C VAL A 104 -20.48 22.84 9.19
N LEU A 105 -21.32 23.52 8.40
CA LEU A 105 -21.08 23.71 6.97
C LEU A 105 -21.05 25.19 6.66
N ASP A 106 -20.05 25.61 5.89
CA ASP A 106 -20.04 26.93 5.29
C ASP A 106 -21.20 27.10 4.28
N ARG A 107 -21.71 28.33 4.14
CA ARG A 107 -22.84 28.63 3.25
C ARG A 107 -22.50 28.49 1.77
N GLU A 108 -21.23 28.60 1.39
CA GLU A 108 -20.76 28.45 0.01
C GLU A 108 -20.40 27.00 -0.34
N ALA A 109 -20.50 26.05 0.60
CA ALA A 109 -20.25 24.64 0.31
C ALA A 109 -21.34 24.06 -0.60
N VAL A 110 -20.93 23.22 -1.56
CA VAL A 110 -21.82 22.60 -2.54
C VAL A 110 -21.80 21.09 -2.34
N LEU A 111 -22.98 20.51 -2.12
CA LEU A 111 -23.17 19.08 -1.86
C LEU A 111 -24.08 18.51 -2.93
N SER A 112 -23.68 17.39 -3.52
CA SER A 112 -24.49 16.69 -4.52
C SER A 112 -25.41 15.65 -3.86
N GLU A 113 -26.32 15.10 -4.65
CA GLU A 113 -27.33 14.13 -4.19
C GLU A 113 -26.71 12.89 -3.53
N GLY A 114 -27.39 12.37 -2.50
CA GLY A 114 -26.97 11.15 -1.80
C GLY A 114 -25.82 11.36 -0.81
N THR A 115 -25.32 12.58 -0.63
CA THR A 115 -24.25 12.88 0.33
C THR A 115 -24.70 12.66 1.77
N SER A 116 -23.85 12.01 2.58
CA SER A 116 -24.06 11.83 4.02
C SER A 116 -22.96 12.51 4.83
N ILE A 117 -23.31 13.32 5.82
CA ILE A 117 -22.36 14.02 6.69
C ILE A 117 -22.60 13.65 8.14
N GLY A 118 -21.59 13.04 8.76
CA GLY A 118 -21.60 12.57 10.14
C GLY A 118 -21.50 13.69 11.19
N PRO A 119 -21.67 13.33 12.48
CA PRO A 119 -21.69 14.29 13.57
C PRO A 119 -20.37 15.04 13.70
N TYR A 120 -20.48 16.35 13.98
CA TYR A 120 -19.34 17.24 14.22
C TYR A 120 -18.32 17.34 13.07
N ALA A 121 -18.69 16.90 11.86
CA ALA A 121 -17.89 17.19 10.68
C ALA A 121 -17.94 18.69 10.35
N VAL A 122 -16.85 19.21 9.79
CA VAL A 122 -16.71 20.61 9.39
C VAL A 122 -16.41 20.68 7.89
N ILE A 123 -17.25 21.38 7.14
CA ILE A 123 -17.09 21.60 5.70
C ILE A 123 -16.80 23.08 5.44
N GLY A 124 -15.62 23.34 4.90
CA GLY A 124 -15.10 24.67 4.61
C GLY A 124 -15.75 25.35 3.41
N ARG A 125 -15.37 26.61 3.22
CA ARG A 125 -15.94 27.50 2.20
C ARG A 125 -15.61 27.02 0.80
N ARG A 126 -16.60 27.08 -0.11
CA ARG A 126 -16.50 26.63 -1.51
C ARG A 126 -16.04 25.18 -1.70
N ALA A 127 -16.09 24.34 -0.65
CA ALA A 127 -15.87 22.92 -0.80
C ALA A 127 -16.96 22.31 -1.69
N ARG A 128 -16.56 21.41 -2.59
CA ARG A 128 -17.46 20.74 -3.55
C ARG A 128 -17.43 19.24 -3.31
N LEU A 129 -18.58 18.68 -2.95
CA LEU A 129 -18.75 17.26 -2.67
C LEU A 129 -19.60 16.64 -3.79
N GLY A 130 -19.03 15.65 -4.48
CA GLY A 130 -19.69 14.85 -5.51
C GLY A 130 -20.86 14.03 -4.98
N ALA A 131 -21.51 13.26 -5.86
CA ALA A 131 -22.67 12.45 -5.49
C ALA A 131 -22.28 11.32 -4.55
N ARG A 132 -23.15 11.00 -3.59
CA ARG A 132 -22.98 9.86 -2.66
C ARG A 132 -21.68 9.90 -1.83
N VAL A 133 -21.10 11.08 -1.65
CA VAL A 133 -19.94 11.28 -0.77
C VAL A 133 -20.34 10.99 0.68
N ARG A 134 -19.48 10.26 1.40
CA ARG A 134 -19.68 9.92 2.81
C ARG A 134 -18.61 10.57 3.66
N ILE A 135 -19.02 11.49 4.53
CA ILE A 135 -18.14 12.19 5.47
C ILE A 135 -18.37 11.66 6.88
N GLY A 136 -17.37 11.01 7.45
CA GLY A 136 -17.39 10.47 8.80
C GLY A 136 -17.35 11.54 9.89
N ALA A 137 -17.67 11.13 11.12
CA ALA A 137 -17.68 12.03 12.28
C ALA A 137 -16.36 12.76 12.48
N HIS A 138 -16.40 14.02 12.93
CA HIS A 138 -15.21 14.84 13.21
C HIS A 138 -14.23 15.03 12.04
N THR A 139 -14.67 14.74 10.81
CA THR A 139 -13.88 15.00 9.60
C THR A 139 -13.86 16.50 9.30
N VAL A 140 -12.71 17.02 8.88
CA VAL A 140 -12.57 18.40 8.43
C VAL A 140 -12.24 18.39 6.94
N VAL A 141 -13.13 18.99 6.14
CA VAL A 141 -12.90 19.27 4.71
C VAL A 141 -12.61 20.75 4.59
N GLY A 142 -11.38 21.13 4.28
CA GLY A 142 -10.96 22.53 4.21
C GLY A 142 -11.57 23.31 3.04
N ASP A 143 -11.33 24.63 3.05
CA ASP A 143 -11.76 25.54 1.99
C ASP A 143 -11.31 25.06 0.60
N ASP A 144 -12.14 25.30 -0.41
CA ASP A 144 -11.82 25.03 -1.83
C ASP A 144 -11.44 23.56 -2.13
N CYS A 145 -11.78 22.61 -1.26
CA CYS A 145 -11.60 21.19 -1.53
C CYS A 145 -12.60 20.68 -2.58
N GLU A 146 -12.18 19.71 -3.39
CA GLU A 146 -13.04 19.07 -4.39
C GLU A 146 -12.98 17.54 -4.21
N LEU A 147 -14.13 16.92 -3.94
CA LEU A 147 -14.27 15.47 -3.79
C LEU A 147 -15.14 14.92 -4.93
N GLY A 148 -14.65 13.90 -5.61
CA GLY A 148 -15.42 13.16 -6.62
C GLY A 148 -16.55 12.33 -6.02
N ASP A 149 -17.34 11.72 -6.89
CA ASP A 149 -18.46 10.86 -6.50
C ASP A 149 -17.99 9.65 -5.70
N ASP A 150 -18.84 9.17 -4.79
CA ASP A 150 -18.61 7.96 -3.99
C ASP A 150 -17.32 7.99 -3.14
N VAL A 151 -16.75 9.17 -2.85
CA VAL A 151 -15.63 9.31 -1.91
C VAL A 151 -16.10 9.00 -0.49
N VAL A 152 -15.32 8.20 0.23
CA VAL A 152 -15.57 7.85 1.64
C VAL A 152 -14.44 8.38 2.52
N LEU A 153 -14.77 9.31 3.40
CA LEU A 153 -13.87 9.77 4.45
C LEU A 153 -14.32 9.18 5.78
N HIS A 154 -13.51 8.31 6.38
CA HIS A 154 -13.76 7.79 7.72
C HIS A 154 -13.59 8.89 8.80
N PRO A 155 -14.00 8.63 10.06
CA PRO A 155 -13.91 9.63 11.12
C PRO A 155 -12.50 10.20 11.31
N HIS A 156 -12.43 11.48 11.69
CA HIS A 156 -11.16 12.18 11.97
C HIS A 156 -10.20 12.31 10.78
N VAL A 157 -10.69 12.24 9.54
CA VAL A 157 -9.91 12.66 8.37
C VAL A 157 -9.80 14.19 8.34
N ALA A 158 -8.64 14.72 7.93
CA ALA A 158 -8.43 16.15 7.77
C ALA A 158 -7.86 16.46 6.38
N LEU A 159 -8.63 17.20 5.58
CA LEU A 159 -8.22 17.72 4.28
C LEU A 159 -7.94 19.21 4.42
N TYR A 160 -6.73 19.63 4.09
CA TYR A 160 -6.35 21.03 4.06
C TYR A 160 -6.90 21.73 2.81
N ALA A 161 -6.85 23.06 2.80
CA ALA A 161 -7.46 23.86 1.74
C ALA A 161 -6.89 23.54 0.34
N GLY A 162 -7.80 23.42 -0.63
CA GLY A 162 -7.48 23.17 -2.05
C GLY A 162 -7.12 21.72 -2.39
N VAL A 163 -7.34 20.75 -1.48
CA VAL A 163 -7.13 19.32 -1.78
C VAL A 163 -8.19 18.82 -2.76
N ARG A 164 -7.75 18.05 -3.76
CA ARG A 164 -8.63 17.42 -4.75
C ARG A 164 -8.53 15.89 -4.66
N ILE A 165 -9.67 15.20 -4.60
CA ILE A 165 -9.76 13.75 -4.50
C ILE A 165 -10.69 13.20 -5.58
N GLY A 166 -10.22 12.23 -6.36
CA GLY A 166 -11.01 11.55 -7.39
C GLY A 166 -12.10 10.63 -6.82
N ALA A 167 -12.99 10.18 -7.69
CA ALA A 167 -14.15 9.37 -7.33
C ALA A 167 -13.77 8.01 -6.72
N ARG A 168 -14.66 7.45 -5.88
CA ARG A 168 -14.54 6.11 -5.24
C ARG A 168 -13.31 5.93 -4.34
N SER A 169 -12.63 7.02 -3.99
CA SER A 169 -11.48 6.98 -3.10
C SER A 169 -11.90 6.88 -1.63
N ILE A 170 -11.15 6.10 -0.85
CA ILE A 170 -11.43 5.80 0.55
C ILE A 170 -10.26 6.27 1.41
N LEU A 171 -10.54 7.13 2.40
CA LEU A 171 -9.55 7.61 3.36
C LEU A 171 -9.94 7.14 4.75
N HIS A 172 -9.09 6.33 5.36
CA HIS A 172 -9.30 5.77 6.70
C HIS A 172 -9.05 6.78 7.82
N SER A 173 -9.48 6.42 9.03
CA SER A 173 -9.48 7.34 10.16
C SER A 173 -8.09 7.93 10.45
N GLY A 174 -8.06 9.23 10.69
CA GLY A 174 -6.82 9.96 10.96
C GLY A 174 -5.97 10.23 9.71
N VAL A 175 -6.41 9.98 8.48
CA VAL A 175 -5.64 10.45 7.32
C VAL A 175 -5.57 11.99 7.31
N ARG A 176 -4.38 12.54 7.02
CA ARG A 176 -4.18 13.98 6.78
C ARG A 176 -3.64 14.23 5.38
N VAL A 177 -4.30 15.08 4.61
CA VAL A 177 -3.90 15.43 3.24
C VAL A 177 -3.77 16.94 3.10
N GLY A 178 -2.65 17.38 2.51
CA GLY A 178 -2.38 18.78 2.23
C GLY A 178 -1.78 19.56 3.39
N VAL A 179 -1.25 18.87 4.41
CA VAL A 179 -0.46 19.48 5.48
C VAL A 179 0.83 20.11 4.90
N ASP A 180 1.37 21.13 5.56
CA ASP A 180 2.66 21.68 5.18
C ASP A 180 3.76 20.61 5.31
N GLY A 181 4.53 20.41 4.25
CA GLY A 181 5.71 19.56 4.31
C GLY A 181 6.90 20.17 5.05
N PHE A 182 7.96 19.37 5.20
CA PHE A 182 9.18 19.74 5.93
C PHE A 182 10.08 20.71 5.14
N GLY A 183 9.71 21.99 5.07
CA GLY A 183 10.47 23.04 4.39
C GLY A 183 11.09 24.05 5.35
N TYR A 184 12.40 23.99 5.55
CA TYR A 184 13.14 24.94 6.40
C TYR A 184 14.49 25.31 5.78
N VAL A 185 14.89 26.57 5.94
CA VAL A 185 16.25 27.05 5.63
C VAL A 185 16.94 27.51 6.92
N PHE A 186 18.21 27.18 7.11
CA PHE A 186 18.99 27.69 8.24
C PHE A 186 19.64 29.02 7.85
N SER A 187 19.29 30.10 8.56
CA SER A 187 19.80 31.44 8.31
C SER A 187 19.86 32.22 9.62
N GLU A 188 20.96 32.96 9.83
CA GLU A 188 21.18 33.77 11.04
C GLU A 188 21.08 32.96 12.35
N GLY A 189 21.54 31.71 12.35
CA GLY A 189 21.52 30.86 13.54
C GLY A 189 20.16 30.22 13.87
N ALA A 190 19.15 30.36 13.01
CA ALA A 190 17.81 29.80 13.24
C ALA A 190 17.24 29.11 11.98
N HIS A 191 16.33 28.14 12.19
CA HIS A 191 15.53 27.57 11.12
C HIS A 191 14.35 28.49 10.79
N ARG A 192 14.27 28.94 9.54
CA ARG A 192 13.17 29.73 9.01
C ARG A 192 12.28 28.83 8.16
N LYS A 193 10.98 28.81 8.46
CA LYS A 193 9.98 28.02 7.72
C LYS A 193 9.84 28.55 6.30
N ILE A 194 9.84 27.65 5.32
CA ILE A 194 9.49 27.92 3.93
C ILE A 194 7.99 27.68 3.78
N PRO A 195 7.17 28.71 3.51
CA PRO A 195 5.74 28.54 3.27
C PRO A 195 5.48 27.55 2.15
N GLN A 196 4.59 26.58 2.39
CA GLN A 196 4.19 25.59 1.41
C GLN A 196 2.92 26.10 0.71
N VAL A 197 3.07 26.55 -0.54
CA VAL A 197 1.99 27.21 -1.30
C VAL A 197 1.40 26.32 -2.40
N GLY A 198 1.87 25.07 -2.49
CA GLY A 198 1.38 24.07 -3.43
C GLY A 198 0.03 23.49 -3.03
N TRP A 199 -0.33 22.37 -3.63
CA TRP A 199 -1.61 21.68 -3.40
C TRP A 199 -1.44 20.16 -3.51
N CYS A 200 -2.50 19.40 -3.23
CA CYS A 200 -2.51 17.93 -3.38
C CYS A 200 -3.59 17.49 -4.37
N ARG A 201 -3.23 16.53 -5.21
CA ARG A 201 -4.17 15.78 -6.05
C ARG A 201 -4.12 14.30 -5.69
N ILE A 202 -5.27 13.72 -5.42
CA ILE A 202 -5.46 12.29 -5.26
C ILE A 202 -6.36 11.81 -6.40
N GLY A 203 -5.96 10.75 -7.10
CA GLY A 203 -6.72 10.12 -8.17
C GLY A 203 -8.03 9.46 -7.73
N ALA A 204 -8.68 8.79 -8.67
CA ALA A 204 -9.84 7.94 -8.43
C ALA A 204 -9.41 6.56 -7.94
N ASP A 205 -10.31 5.85 -7.24
CA ASP A 205 -10.12 4.49 -6.73
C ASP A 205 -8.90 4.36 -5.79
N VAL A 206 -8.47 5.45 -5.16
CA VAL A 206 -7.34 5.45 -4.22
C VAL A 206 -7.82 5.04 -2.83
N GLU A 207 -7.09 4.15 -2.17
CA GLU A 207 -7.34 3.84 -0.76
C GLU A 207 -6.15 4.26 0.10
N ILE A 208 -6.41 5.02 1.16
CA ILE A 208 -5.39 5.54 2.08
C ILE A 208 -5.67 5.06 3.50
N GLY A 209 -4.76 4.26 4.04
CA GLY A 209 -4.83 3.65 5.36
C GLY A 209 -4.71 4.65 6.51
N ALA A 210 -5.08 4.18 7.70
CA ALA A 210 -5.22 5.00 8.89
C ALA A 210 -3.92 5.71 9.27
N ASN A 211 -4.07 6.96 9.72
CA ASN A 211 -2.98 7.82 10.17
C ASN A 211 -1.86 8.08 9.15
N SER A 212 -2.08 7.79 7.87
CA SER A 212 -1.15 8.20 6.81
C SER A 212 -1.23 9.70 6.54
N THR A 213 -0.10 10.26 6.11
CA THR A 213 0.07 11.70 5.89
C THR A 213 0.59 11.98 4.48
N ILE A 214 -0.03 12.92 3.79
CA ILE A 214 0.37 13.38 2.46
C ILE A 214 0.53 14.89 2.50
N ASP A 215 1.78 15.35 2.39
CA ASP A 215 2.10 16.77 2.42
C ASP A 215 1.73 17.45 1.09
N ARG A 216 1.32 18.72 1.16
CA ARG A 216 1.19 19.56 -0.04
C ARG A 216 2.56 19.87 -0.63
N GLY A 217 2.60 20.15 -1.93
CA GLY A 217 3.81 20.63 -2.57
C GLY A 217 4.30 21.95 -1.96
N SER A 218 5.62 22.17 -1.98
CA SER A 218 6.20 23.48 -1.65
C SER A 218 5.76 24.53 -2.66
N VAL A 219 5.97 24.21 -3.94
CA VAL A 219 5.44 24.91 -5.11
C VAL A 219 4.91 23.85 -6.06
N GLY A 220 3.72 24.06 -6.63
CA GLY A 220 3.05 23.04 -7.45
C GLY A 220 2.48 21.88 -6.63
N PRO A 221 2.13 20.75 -7.25
CA PRO A 221 1.40 19.70 -6.57
C PRO A 221 2.28 18.59 -5.97
N THR A 222 1.75 17.95 -4.92
CA THR A 222 1.96 16.53 -4.63
C THR A 222 0.84 15.75 -5.33
N GLU A 223 1.15 14.65 -6.02
CA GLU A 223 0.17 13.94 -6.85
C GLU A 223 0.19 12.44 -6.59
N ILE A 224 -0.98 11.87 -6.37
CA ILE A 224 -1.21 10.42 -6.31
C ILE A 224 -2.09 10.05 -7.50
N GLY A 225 -1.61 9.10 -8.32
CA GLY A 225 -2.31 8.56 -9.48
C GLY A 225 -3.54 7.74 -9.12
N ASP A 226 -4.19 7.20 -10.14
CA ASP A 226 -5.42 6.42 -9.95
C ASP A 226 -5.11 5.02 -9.40
N ASP A 227 -6.03 4.45 -8.63
CA ASP A 227 -5.96 3.09 -8.10
C ASP A 227 -4.70 2.78 -7.25
N VAL A 228 -4.09 3.81 -6.65
CA VAL A 228 -2.99 3.64 -5.71
C VAL A 228 -3.51 3.14 -4.37
N LYS A 229 -2.84 2.14 -3.77
CA LYS A 229 -3.18 1.60 -2.45
C LYS A 229 -2.08 1.97 -1.45
N ILE A 230 -2.44 2.79 -0.48
CA ILE A 230 -1.55 3.28 0.57
C ILE A 230 -2.02 2.67 1.89
N ASP A 231 -1.17 1.90 2.54
CA ASP A 231 -1.47 1.27 3.83
C ASP A 231 -1.31 2.28 4.98
N ASN A 232 -1.44 1.81 6.22
CA ASN A 232 -1.44 2.59 7.43
C ASN A 232 -0.06 3.20 7.73
N LEU A 233 -0.07 4.37 8.37
CA LEU A 233 1.14 5.06 8.87
C LEU A 233 2.19 5.36 7.79
N VAL A 234 1.77 5.53 6.54
CA VAL A 234 2.65 5.96 5.44
C VAL A 234 2.84 7.47 5.48
N HIS A 235 4.05 7.92 5.16
CA HIS A 235 4.35 9.33 4.96
C HIS A 235 4.77 9.61 3.52
N ILE A 236 4.08 10.57 2.89
CA ILE A 236 4.39 11.08 1.56
C ILE A 236 4.77 12.56 1.69
N GLY A 237 6.04 12.85 1.45
CA GLY A 237 6.57 14.20 1.52
C GLY A 237 6.09 15.11 0.38
N HIS A 238 6.38 16.40 0.53
CA HIS A 238 5.98 17.43 -0.43
C HIS A 238 6.49 17.13 -1.86
N ASN A 239 5.67 17.44 -2.86
CA ASN A 239 5.98 17.30 -4.30
C ASN A 239 6.26 15.88 -4.80
N VAL A 240 6.03 14.85 -3.96
CA VAL A 240 6.09 13.46 -4.43
C VAL A 240 5.03 13.25 -5.51
N ARG A 241 5.37 12.44 -6.53
CA ARG A 241 4.41 11.95 -7.52
C ARG A 241 4.39 10.44 -7.51
N VAL A 242 3.21 9.86 -7.39
CA VAL A 242 3.00 8.41 -7.42
C VAL A 242 2.17 8.05 -8.63
N GLY A 243 2.69 7.16 -9.49
CA GLY A 243 1.99 6.65 -10.66
C GLY A 243 0.93 5.62 -10.31
N ASP A 244 -0.03 5.45 -11.22
CA ASP A 244 -1.21 4.59 -11.07
C ASP A 244 -0.89 3.15 -10.66
N HIS A 245 -1.83 2.50 -9.99
CA HIS A 245 -1.78 1.08 -9.59
C HIS A 245 -0.60 0.71 -8.66
N SER A 246 0.06 1.70 -8.07
CA SER A 246 1.15 1.46 -7.13
C SER A 246 0.62 1.05 -5.76
N VAL A 247 1.37 0.20 -5.07
CA VAL A 247 1.05 -0.30 -3.73
C VAL A 247 2.15 0.12 -2.76
N ILE A 248 1.76 0.84 -1.71
CA ILE A 248 2.65 1.40 -0.70
C ILE A 248 2.26 0.81 0.66
N VAL A 249 3.06 -0.11 1.16
CA VAL A 249 2.77 -0.90 2.38
C VAL A 249 3.10 -0.11 3.64
N ALA A 250 2.56 -0.56 4.79
CA ALA A 250 2.59 0.18 6.04
C ALA A 250 3.97 0.72 6.41
N GLN A 251 3.97 1.93 6.97
CA GLN A 251 5.16 2.62 7.49
C GLN A 251 6.24 2.95 6.45
N VAL A 252 5.92 2.90 5.14
CA VAL A 252 6.81 3.46 4.11
C VAL A 252 6.92 4.96 4.29
N GLY A 253 8.14 5.49 4.14
CA GLY A 253 8.42 6.92 4.13
C GLY A 253 9.01 7.33 2.78
N ILE A 254 8.40 8.32 2.13
CA ILE A 254 8.86 8.87 0.86
C ILE A 254 9.24 10.34 1.07
N ALA A 255 10.53 10.65 0.93
CA ALA A 255 11.00 12.02 1.04
C ALA A 255 10.61 12.87 -0.17
N GLY A 256 10.63 14.20 0.02
CA GLY A 256 10.07 15.16 -0.91
C GLY A 256 10.64 15.06 -2.34
N SER A 257 9.79 15.39 -3.32
CA SER A 257 10.10 15.44 -4.75
C SER A 257 10.53 14.12 -5.40
N ALA A 258 10.35 12.98 -4.74
CA ALA A 258 10.57 11.67 -5.36
C ALA A 258 9.49 11.38 -6.43
N LEU A 259 9.88 10.67 -7.48
CA LEU A 259 8.99 10.23 -8.56
C LEU A 259 8.85 8.71 -8.49
N ILE A 260 7.66 8.23 -8.16
CA ILE A 260 7.32 6.81 -8.11
C ILE A 260 6.52 6.48 -9.36
N GLY A 261 7.01 5.53 -10.16
CA GLY A 261 6.37 5.08 -11.40
C GLY A 261 5.04 4.36 -11.20
N ARG A 262 4.47 3.86 -12.30
CA ARG A 262 3.22 3.08 -12.31
C ARG A 262 3.45 1.64 -11.88
N GLY A 263 2.52 1.06 -11.12
CA GLY A 263 2.59 -0.34 -10.68
C GLY A 263 3.76 -0.66 -9.76
N VAL A 264 4.32 0.35 -9.07
CA VAL A 264 5.44 0.15 -8.14
C VAL A 264 4.93 -0.49 -6.86
N THR A 265 5.70 -1.42 -6.31
CA THR A 265 5.46 -1.98 -4.97
C THR A 265 6.52 -1.51 -3.99
N LEU A 266 6.12 -0.76 -2.96
CA LEU A 266 6.98 -0.39 -1.84
C LEU A 266 6.61 -1.24 -0.62
N GLY A 267 7.48 -2.18 -0.27
CA GLY A 267 7.30 -3.07 0.87
C GLY A 267 7.36 -2.34 2.21
N GLY A 268 6.79 -2.95 3.25
CA GLY A 268 6.60 -2.30 4.55
C GLY A 268 7.89 -1.74 5.13
N GLN A 269 7.82 -0.53 5.69
CA GLN A 269 8.96 0.21 6.24
C GLN A 269 10.09 0.51 5.24
N ALA A 270 9.86 0.44 3.92
CA ALA A 270 10.86 0.93 2.96
C ALA A 270 11.00 2.46 3.08
N GLY A 271 12.23 2.95 2.93
CA GLY A 271 12.56 4.38 2.94
C GLY A 271 13.06 4.83 1.58
N ILE A 272 12.43 5.85 1.01
CA ILE A 272 12.76 6.40 -0.32
C ILE A 272 13.32 7.81 -0.14
N ASN A 273 14.53 8.04 -0.66
CA ASN A 273 15.17 9.36 -0.63
C ASN A 273 14.40 10.38 -1.49
N GLY A 274 14.67 11.67 -1.26
CA GLY A 274 14.07 12.73 -2.05
C GLY A 274 14.76 12.89 -3.40
N HIS A 275 14.06 13.47 -4.37
CA HIS A 275 14.60 13.80 -5.69
C HIS A 275 15.16 12.61 -6.50
N ILE A 276 14.68 11.40 -6.25
CA ILE A 276 15.03 10.21 -7.03
C ILE A 276 13.82 9.68 -7.79
N GLN A 277 14.08 8.83 -8.78
CA GLN A 277 13.06 8.16 -9.57
C GLN A 277 13.06 6.65 -9.34
N ILE A 278 11.89 6.10 -9.05
CA ILE A 278 11.60 4.67 -9.01
C ILE A 278 10.82 4.32 -10.27
N GLY A 279 11.42 3.55 -11.17
CA GLY A 279 10.82 3.20 -12.46
C GLY A 279 9.58 2.30 -12.35
N ASP A 280 8.77 2.31 -13.41
CA ASP A 280 7.52 1.54 -13.49
C ASP A 280 7.72 0.06 -13.17
N GLY A 281 6.78 -0.53 -12.43
CA GLY A 281 6.79 -1.95 -12.05
C GLY A 281 7.93 -2.36 -11.12
N ALA A 282 8.75 -1.42 -10.62
CA ALA A 282 9.81 -1.74 -9.69
C ALA A 282 9.24 -2.22 -8.34
N THR A 283 10.00 -3.07 -7.65
CA THR A 283 9.65 -3.58 -6.32
C THR A 283 10.76 -3.27 -5.32
N ILE A 284 10.43 -2.56 -4.26
CA ILE A 284 11.32 -2.30 -3.13
C ILE A 284 10.89 -3.23 -1.99
N ALA A 285 11.76 -4.15 -1.58
CA ALA A 285 11.45 -5.07 -0.50
C ALA A 285 11.30 -4.32 0.85
N ALA A 286 10.62 -4.96 1.80
CA ALA A 286 10.43 -4.42 3.14
C ALA A 286 11.76 -3.99 3.79
N GLN A 287 11.74 -2.89 4.54
CA GLN A 287 12.88 -2.29 5.26
C GLN A 287 14.08 -1.85 4.39
N ALA A 288 13.96 -1.85 3.06
CA ALA A 288 15.03 -1.36 2.20
C ALA A 288 15.08 0.18 2.20
N GLY A 289 16.30 0.73 2.24
CA GLY A 289 16.57 2.16 2.04
C GLY A 289 17.09 2.43 0.63
N VAL A 290 16.45 3.31 -0.11
CA VAL A 290 16.77 3.62 -1.52
C VAL A 290 17.31 5.05 -1.61
N PHE A 291 18.59 5.20 -1.94
CA PHE A 291 19.29 6.49 -1.98
C PHE A 291 19.39 7.12 -3.38
N GLY A 292 19.20 6.31 -4.44
CA GLY A 292 19.34 6.71 -5.84
C GLY A 292 18.30 6.03 -6.72
N ASP A 293 18.32 6.36 -8.02
CA ASP A 293 17.32 5.89 -8.96
C ASP A 293 17.26 4.36 -9.08
N VAL A 294 16.04 3.85 -9.30
CA VAL A 294 15.76 2.43 -9.49
C VAL A 294 15.18 2.21 -10.89
N PRO A 295 15.79 1.36 -11.73
CA PRO A 295 15.27 1.06 -13.06
C PRO A 295 13.88 0.42 -13.02
N ALA A 296 13.11 0.60 -14.10
CA ALA A 296 11.81 -0.05 -14.27
C ALA A 296 11.91 -1.58 -14.18
N GLY A 297 10.92 -2.21 -13.53
CA GLY A 297 10.83 -3.66 -13.33
C GLY A 297 11.90 -4.25 -12.41
N ALA A 298 12.80 -3.44 -11.86
CA ALA A 298 13.86 -3.93 -10.98
C ALA A 298 13.34 -4.22 -9.58
N THR A 299 13.95 -5.21 -8.92
CA THR A 299 13.68 -5.54 -7.51
C THR A 299 14.88 -5.22 -6.66
N TYR A 300 14.72 -4.29 -5.71
CA TYR A 300 15.78 -3.89 -4.78
C TYR A 300 15.44 -4.41 -3.38
N SER A 301 16.47 -4.88 -2.66
CA SER A 301 16.31 -5.38 -1.29
C SER A 301 17.53 -5.05 -0.43
N GLY A 302 17.32 -4.97 0.88
CA GLY A 302 18.28 -4.69 1.93
C GLY A 302 17.68 -5.06 3.29
N TYR A 303 18.48 -5.10 4.35
CA TYR A 303 18.08 -5.48 5.73
C TYR A 303 16.85 -6.43 5.88
N PRO A 304 16.93 -7.72 5.50
CA PRO A 304 16.04 -8.71 6.09
C PRO A 304 16.73 -9.37 7.29
N ALA A 305 15.94 -9.73 8.30
CA ALA A 305 16.42 -10.45 9.47
C ALA A 305 17.11 -11.76 9.08
N ARG A 306 18.19 -12.09 9.79
CA ARG A 306 18.96 -13.34 9.65
C ARG A 306 19.22 -13.93 11.04
N PRO A 307 19.55 -15.23 11.17
CA PRO A 307 20.00 -15.78 12.44
C PRO A 307 21.08 -14.90 13.08
N HIS A 308 20.90 -14.55 14.36
CA HIS A 308 21.68 -13.49 15.04
C HIS A 308 23.20 -13.66 14.89
N LYS A 309 23.71 -14.89 15.09
CA LYS A 309 25.14 -15.19 14.93
C LYS A 309 25.66 -14.94 13.52
N GLN A 310 24.84 -15.19 12.50
CA GLN A 310 25.21 -14.95 11.10
C GLN A 310 25.22 -13.44 10.80
N ALA A 311 24.25 -12.68 11.32
CA ALA A 311 24.20 -11.24 11.17
C ALA A 311 25.43 -10.55 11.79
N LEU A 312 25.78 -10.89 13.03
CA LEU A 312 26.97 -10.34 13.71
C LEU A 312 28.27 -10.66 12.95
N ARG A 313 28.41 -11.88 12.43
CA ARG A 313 29.58 -12.26 11.63
C ARG A 313 29.67 -11.45 10.33
N ALA A 314 28.55 -11.26 9.63
CA ALA A 314 28.51 -10.45 8.42
C ALA A 314 28.86 -8.99 8.71
N GLN A 315 28.35 -8.43 9.81
CA GLN A 315 28.63 -7.06 10.24
C GLN A 315 30.10 -6.87 10.63
N ALA A 316 30.70 -7.81 11.37
CA ALA A 316 32.14 -7.78 11.66
C ALA A 316 32.98 -7.82 10.38
N GLY A 317 32.59 -8.64 9.40
CA GLY A 317 33.24 -8.69 8.09
C GLY A 317 33.20 -7.36 7.33
N LEU A 318 32.08 -6.63 7.40
CA LEU A 318 31.95 -5.30 6.79
C LEU A 318 32.96 -4.29 7.37
N PHE A 319 33.20 -4.31 8.69
CA PHE A 319 34.20 -3.44 9.31
C PHE A 319 35.65 -3.80 8.95
N GLN A 320 35.92 -5.05 8.58
CA GLN A 320 37.24 -5.49 8.13
C GLN A 320 37.49 -5.26 6.63
N LEU A 321 36.44 -4.98 5.86
CA LEU A 321 36.49 -4.86 4.41
C LEU A 321 37.49 -3.80 3.91
N PRO A 322 37.61 -2.60 4.51
CA PRO A 322 38.59 -1.61 4.06
C PRO A 322 40.05 -2.11 4.13
N GLU A 323 40.42 -2.78 5.23
CA GLU A 323 41.77 -3.32 5.40
C GLU A 323 42.02 -4.52 4.47
N LEU A 324 41.01 -5.37 4.26
CA LEU A 324 41.09 -6.46 3.28
C LEU A 324 41.31 -5.93 1.86
N ILE A 325 40.59 -4.87 1.44
CA ILE A 325 40.78 -4.23 0.13
C ILE A 325 42.21 -3.69 -0.01
N LYS A 326 42.73 -3.04 1.03
CA LYS A 326 44.12 -2.54 1.05
C LYS A 326 45.11 -3.68 0.86
N ARG A 327 44.96 -4.77 1.61
CA ARG A 327 45.84 -5.94 1.55
C ARG A 327 45.77 -6.65 0.20
N ILE A 328 44.59 -6.74 -0.42
CA ILE A 328 44.44 -7.25 -1.80
C ILE A 328 45.22 -6.38 -2.79
N ARG A 329 45.10 -5.05 -2.72
CA ARG A 329 45.85 -4.13 -3.60
C ARG A 329 47.36 -4.26 -3.43
N GLU A 330 47.84 -4.44 -2.20
CA GLU A 330 49.26 -4.67 -1.92
C GLU A 330 49.75 -6.00 -2.53
N LEU A 331 48.96 -7.07 -2.39
CA LEU A 331 49.26 -8.37 -3.00
C LEU A 331 49.28 -8.29 -4.54
N GLU A 332 48.29 -7.62 -5.15
CA GLU A 332 48.26 -7.41 -6.61
C GLU A 332 49.49 -6.66 -7.12
N ARG A 333 49.94 -5.63 -6.39
CA ARG A 333 51.18 -4.90 -6.71
C ARG A 333 52.40 -5.80 -6.63
N ALA A 334 52.52 -6.61 -5.57
CA ALA A 334 53.64 -7.53 -5.39
C ALA A 334 53.68 -8.61 -6.50
N ILE A 335 52.53 -9.15 -6.89
CA ILE A 335 52.42 -10.12 -8.00
C ILE A 335 52.85 -9.48 -9.32
N ARG A 336 52.34 -8.28 -9.66
CA ARG A 336 52.74 -7.57 -10.88
C ARG A 336 54.24 -7.25 -10.92
N ALA A 337 54.83 -6.87 -9.78
CA ALA A 337 56.26 -6.63 -9.66
C ALA A 337 57.07 -7.90 -9.93
N ARG A 338 56.66 -9.05 -9.37
CA ARG A 338 57.31 -10.36 -9.62
C ARG A 338 57.15 -10.85 -11.07
N ALA A 339 56.00 -10.62 -11.70
CA ALA A 339 55.80 -10.98 -13.11
C ALA A 339 56.72 -10.17 -14.05
N ARG A 340 56.97 -8.89 -13.75
CA ARG A 340 57.91 -8.04 -14.50
C ARG A 340 59.36 -8.48 -14.33
N THR A 341 59.78 -8.86 -13.13
CA THR A 341 61.16 -9.32 -12.90
C THR A 341 61.41 -10.75 -13.41
N GLY A 342 60.38 -11.62 -13.43
CA GLY A 342 60.42 -12.93 -14.05
C GLY A 342 60.53 -12.89 -15.58
N GLY A 343 59.80 -11.98 -16.24
CA GLY A 343 59.86 -11.79 -17.69
C GLY A 343 61.17 -11.17 -18.20
N ALA A 344 61.86 -10.39 -17.36
CA ALA A 344 63.18 -9.84 -17.67
C ALA A 344 64.30 -10.91 -17.60
N ARG A 345 64.19 -11.89 -16.69
CA ARG A 345 65.13 -13.02 -16.60
C ARG A 345 64.94 -14.07 -17.70
N ALA A 346 63.76 -14.15 -18.31
CA ALA A 346 63.49 -15.06 -19.44
C ALA A 346 64.07 -14.52 -20.77
N ARG A 347 64.12 -13.20 -20.97
CA ARG A 347 64.68 -12.57 -22.19
C ARG A 347 66.20 -12.36 -22.18
N SER A 348 66.87 -12.65 -21.07
CA SER A 348 68.34 -12.59 -20.98
C SER A 348 69.00 -13.97 -21.15
N LYS A 349 68.28 -14.95 -21.71
CA LYS A 349 68.73 -16.32 -21.95
C LYS A 349 68.52 -16.79 -23.40
N GLU A 350 68.09 -15.91 -24.30
CA GLU A 350 68.17 -16.07 -25.75
C GLU A 350 69.34 -15.23 -26.28
#